data_AF-A0A6I3L7R8-F1
#
_entry.id   AF-A0A6I3L7R8-F1
#
_cell.length_a   1.000
_cell.length_b   1.000
_cell.length_c   1.000
_cell.angle_alpha   90.00
_cell.angle_beta   90.00
_cell.angle_gamma   90.00
#
_symmetry.space_group_name_H-M   'P 1'
#
loop_
_entity.id
_entity.type
_entity.pdbx_description
1 polymer ?
#
loop_
_entity_poly.entity_id
_entity_poly.type
_entity_poly.pdbx_seq_one_letter_code
_entity_poly.pdbx_strand_id
1 'polypeptide(L)'
;MPTRCRHHCPFRPNPIGVDTRGWTATPPSPRRRCRCRARELGRTRLFAAKEFTTATAKSVVDTAVQVASASAVSRSTELERLYRDVRTGQLYPPNTDAVLDVIGRFALGLLP
;
A
#
# COMPACT_ATOMS: atom_id res chain seq x y z
N MET A 1 15.01 27.01 16.67
CA MET A 1 13.96 27.62 15.83
C MET A 1 13.80 26.82 14.54
N PRO A 2 12.69 26.09 14.31
CA PRO A 2 12.42 25.54 12.99
C PRO A 2 11.72 26.61 12.15
N THR A 3 12.37 27.03 11.06
CA THR A 3 11.85 28.01 10.10
C THR A 3 10.58 27.48 9.44
N ARG A 4 9.49 28.22 9.67
CA ARG A 4 8.16 28.09 9.06
C ARG A 4 8.25 27.83 7.55
N CYS A 5 7.78 26.67 7.09
CA CYS A 5 7.33 26.49 5.71
C CYS A 5 5.86 26.90 5.61
N ARG A 6 5.58 28.20 5.68
CA ARG A 6 4.31 28.73 5.17
C ARG A 6 4.44 28.76 3.66
N HIS A 7 3.71 27.92 2.94
CA HIS A 7 3.01 28.27 1.71
C HIS A 7 2.06 27.11 1.38
N HIS A 8 0.78 27.47 1.24
CA HIS A 8 -0.35 26.63 0.90
C HIS A 8 -0.01 25.60 -0.20
N CYS A 9 -0.34 24.34 0.07
CA CYS A 9 -0.47 23.33 -0.97
C CYS A 9 -1.95 22.95 -1.00
N PRO A 10 -2.72 23.34 -2.03
CA PRO A 10 -4.13 22.99 -2.11
C PRO A 10 -4.19 21.51 -2.52
N PHE A 11 -4.31 20.63 -1.53
CA PHE A 11 -4.65 19.24 -1.79
C PHE A 11 -6.18 19.15 -1.81
N ARG A 12 -6.78 19.16 -3.01
CA ARG A 12 -8.14 18.63 -3.19
C ARG A 12 -8.01 17.19 -3.68
N PRO A 13 -8.48 16.17 -2.95
CA PRO A 13 -8.61 14.84 -3.49
C PRO A 13 -10.00 14.59 -4.08
N ASN A 14 -9.99 13.96 -5.26
CA ASN A 14 -10.99 13.07 -5.88
C ASN A 14 -12.21 13.71 -6.61
N PRO A 15 -12.86 13.01 -7.58
CA PRO A 15 -12.99 11.55 -7.73
C PRO A 15 -12.50 10.93 -9.05
N ILE A 16 -11.99 9.69 -8.96
CA ILE A 16 -12.29 8.57 -9.88
C ILE A 16 -12.31 8.96 -11.38
N GLY A 17 -11.12 9.07 -11.97
CA GLY A 17 -10.95 9.02 -13.43
C GLY A 17 -10.49 7.63 -13.84
N VAL A 18 -11.41 6.67 -13.93
CA VAL A 18 -11.13 5.38 -14.56
C VAL A 18 -11.34 5.58 -16.06
N ASP A 19 -10.26 5.71 -16.82
CA ASP A 19 -10.30 5.61 -18.27
C ASP A 19 -10.31 4.13 -18.65
N THR A 20 -11.39 3.65 -19.25
CA THR A 20 -11.66 2.22 -19.52
C THR A 20 -10.96 1.69 -20.77
N ARG A 21 -10.00 2.41 -21.35
CA ARG A 21 -9.25 1.95 -22.54
C ARG A 21 -7.75 2.17 -22.41
N GLY A 22 -7.03 1.09 -22.09
CA GLY A 22 -5.58 1.02 -22.25
C GLY A 22 -4.79 1.32 -20.98
N TRP A 23 -4.01 0.34 -20.53
CA TRP A 23 -3.09 0.38 -19.39
C TRP A 23 -1.86 1.29 -19.64
N THR A 24 -2.06 2.53 -20.06
CA THR A 24 -0.97 3.52 -20.17
C THR A 24 -1.34 4.81 -19.45
N ALA A 25 -1.34 4.77 -18.13
CA ALA A 25 -1.16 5.97 -17.35
C ALA A 25 0.32 6.38 -17.45
N THR A 26 0.66 7.28 -18.38
CA THR A 26 1.92 8.03 -18.23
C THR A 26 1.70 9.03 -17.09
N PRO A 27 2.38 8.92 -15.94
CA PRO A 27 2.21 9.89 -14.88
C PRO A 27 2.76 11.25 -15.35
N PRO A 28 2.06 12.39 -15.14
CA PRO A 28 2.64 13.69 -15.38
C PRO A 28 3.85 13.85 -14.45
N SER A 29 5.03 14.09 -15.02
CA SER A 29 6.28 14.19 -14.25
C SER A 29 6.25 15.40 -13.32
N PRO A 30 6.28 15.25 -11.99
CA PRO A 30 6.44 16.38 -11.09
C PRO A 30 7.91 16.44 -10.69
N ARG A 31 8.77 16.85 -11.62
CA ARG A 31 10.15 17.20 -11.28
C ARG A 31 10.14 18.53 -10.49
N ARG A 32 10.41 18.43 -9.18
CA ARG A 32 11.06 19.45 -8.31
C ARG A 32 10.23 20.40 -7.41
N ARG A 33 9.02 20.09 -6.93
CA ARG A 33 8.45 20.87 -5.79
C ARG A 33 7.92 19.99 -4.66
N CYS A 34 8.28 20.38 -3.43
CA CYS A 34 7.90 19.80 -2.13
C CYS A 34 8.77 18.67 -1.54
N ARG A 35 10.11 18.86 -1.48
CA ARG A 35 11.01 18.00 -0.68
C ARG A 35 10.80 18.10 0.84
N CYS A 36 10.16 19.16 1.34
CA CYS A 36 10.00 19.38 2.79
C CYS A 36 8.82 18.60 3.40
N ARG A 37 7.71 18.37 2.66
CA ARG A 37 6.54 17.61 3.17
C ARG A 37 6.72 16.09 3.11
N ALA A 38 7.61 15.61 2.24
CA ALA A 38 7.84 14.18 2.02
C ALA A 38 8.59 13.49 3.18
N ARG A 39 9.36 14.23 4.00
CA ARG A 39 10.09 13.65 5.13
C ARG A 39 9.21 13.40 6.36
N GLU A 40 8.20 14.23 6.59
CA GLU A 40 7.32 14.13 7.77
C GLU A 40 6.30 12.98 7.64
N LEU A 41 5.91 12.64 6.41
CA LEU A 41 4.94 11.58 6.08
C LEU A 41 5.55 10.18 5.89
N GLY A 42 6.86 10.01 6.12
CA GLY A 42 7.59 8.79 5.73
C GLY A 42 7.11 7.52 6.41
N ARG A 43 6.77 7.58 7.71
CA ARG A 43 6.38 6.41 8.50
C ARG A 43 4.99 5.88 8.14
N THR A 44 4.01 6.75 7.99
CA THR A 44 2.62 6.35 7.66
C THR A 44 2.52 5.82 6.24
N ARG A 45 3.26 6.41 5.29
CA ARG A 45 3.36 5.89 3.92
C ARG A 45 4.06 4.53 3.86
N LEU A 46 5.06 4.28 4.70
CA LEU A 46 5.72 2.98 4.77
C LEU A 46 4.77 1.89 5.29
N PHE A 47 4.02 2.18 6.36
CA PHE A 47 3.03 1.24 6.88
C PHE A 47 1.90 0.99 5.88
N ALA A 48 1.41 2.04 5.21
CA ALA A 48 0.42 1.89 4.15
C ALA A 48 0.95 1.04 2.98
N ALA A 49 2.21 1.22 2.59
CA ALA A 49 2.83 0.41 1.54
C ALA A 49 2.97 -1.06 1.95
N LYS A 50 3.42 -1.35 3.18
CA LYS A 50 3.47 -2.72 3.71
C LYS A 50 2.10 -3.37 3.60
N GLU A 51 1.09 -2.77 4.22
CA GLU A 51 -0.26 -3.34 4.27
C GLU A 51 -0.87 -3.52 2.88
N PHE A 52 -0.71 -2.53 2.01
CA PHE A 52 -1.21 -2.61 0.64
C PHE A 52 -0.57 -3.78 -0.13
N THR A 53 0.76 -3.93 -0.04
CA THR A 53 1.48 -5.00 -0.75
C THR A 53 1.14 -6.39 -0.21
N THR A 54 1.04 -6.56 1.12
CA THR A 54 0.72 -7.86 1.74
C THR A 54 -0.73 -8.28 1.47
N ALA A 55 -1.69 -7.35 1.59
CA ALA A 55 -3.09 -7.61 1.29
C ALA A 55 -3.31 -7.94 -0.20
N THR A 56 -2.63 -7.21 -1.10
CA THR A 56 -2.71 -7.48 -2.55
C THR A 56 -2.08 -8.84 -2.89
N ALA A 57 -0.90 -9.15 -2.34
CA ALA A 57 -0.27 -10.46 -2.54
C ALA A 57 -1.17 -11.61 -2.09
N LYS A 58 -1.85 -11.45 -0.94
CA LYS A 58 -2.81 -12.43 -0.44
C LYS A 58 -3.96 -12.65 -1.41
N SER A 59 -4.57 -11.57 -1.90
CA SER A 59 -5.69 -11.65 -2.85
C SER A 59 -5.29 -12.33 -4.17
N VAL A 60 -4.12 -11.98 -4.72
CA VAL A 60 -3.62 -12.58 -5.96
C VAL A 60 -3.36 -14.08 -5.80
N VAL A 61 -2.71 -14.48 -4.70
CA VAL A 61 -2.38 -15.89 -4.46
C VAL A 61 -3.64 -16.70 -4.13
N ASP A 62 -4.58 -16.16 -3.34
CA ASP A 62 -5.86 -16.83 -3.09
C ASP A 62 -6.63 -17.07 -4.41
N THR A 63 -6.62 -16.08 -5.31
CA THR A 63 -7.24 -16.21 -6.64
C THR A 63 -6.53 -17.27 -7.48
N ALA A 64 -5.20 -17.29 -7.47
CA ALA A 64 -4.41 -18.28 -8.20
C ALA A 64 -4.67 -19.71 -7.68
N VAL A 65 -4.78 -19.89 -6.36
CA VAL A 65 -5.14 -21.17 -5.74
C VAL A 65 -6.55 -21.59 -6.13
N GLN A 66 -7.51 -20.66 -6.21
CA GLN A 66 -8.88 -20.96 -6.64
C GLN A 66 -8.94 -21.44 -8.10
N VAL A 67 -8.13 -20.84 -8.99
CA VAL A 67 -8.04 -21.23 -10.41
C VAL A 67 -7.33 -22.57 -10.59
N ALA A 68 -6.22 -22.80 -9.90
CA ALA A 68 -5.43 -24.03 -10.00
C ALA A 68 -6.00 -25.20 -9.19
N SER A 69 -6.88 -24.92 -8.22
CA SER A 69 -7.58 -25.91 -7.38
C SER A 69 -6.61 -26.91 -6.72
N ALA A 70 -6.90 -28.21 -6.76
CA ALA A 70 -6.13 -29.26 -6.08
C ALA A 70 -4.64 -29.30 -6.49
N SER A 71 -4.31 -28.91 -7.72
CA SER A 71 -2.92 -28.87 -8.19
C SER A 71 -2.08 -27.82 -7.46
N ALA A 72 -2.68 -26.77 -6.91
CA ALA A 72 -1.97 -25.72 -6.17
C ALA A 72 -1.43 -26.19 -4.81
N VAL A 73 -1.97 -27.28 -4.25
CA VAL A 73 -1.61 -27.81 -2.92
C VAL A 73 -0.48 -28.84 -3.01
N SER A 74 -0.11 -29.28 -4.22
CA SER A 74 1.00 -30.21 -4.40
C SER A 74 2.32 -29.57 -4.00
N ARG A 75 3.16 -30.32 -3.25
CA ARG A 75 4.52 -29.90 -2.85
C ARG A 75 5.48 -29.68 -4.01
N SER A 76 5.14 -30.16 -5.20
CA SER A 76 5.93 -29.94 -6.42
C SER A 76 5.76 -28.54 -7.01
N THR A 77 4.78 -27.77 -6.53
CA THR A 77 4.35 -26.52 -7.16
C THR A 77 4.81 -25.31 -6.37
N GLU A 78 5.35 -24.32 -7.09
CA GLU A 78 5.77 -23.02 -6.53
C GLU A 78 4.60 -22.27 -5.83
N LEU A 79 3.36 -22.52 -6.25
CA LEU A 79 2.16 -21.94 -5.64
C LEU A 79 1.99 -22.33 -4.17
N GLU A 80 2.36 -23.56 -3.77
CA GLU A 80 2.28 -23.98 -2.36
C GLU A 80 3.22 -23.14 -1.50
N ARG A 81 4.45 -22.91 -2.00
CA ARG A 81 5.45 -22.09 -1.33
C ARG A 81 4.99 -20.65 -1.18
N LEU A 82 4.54 -20.03 -2.28
CA LEU A 82 4.04 -18.65 -2.27
C LEU A 82 2.81 -18.49 -1.37
N TYR A 83 1.90 -19.46 -1.37
CA TYR A 83 0.71 -19.46 -0.51
C TYR A 83 1.09 -19.47 0.98
N ARG A 84 2.08 -20.28 1.37
CA ARG A 84 2.59 -20.30 2.75
C ARG A 84 3.28 -19.00 3.12
N ASP A 85 4.14 -18.48 2.25
CA ASP A 85 4.89 -17.25 2.50
C ASP A 85 3.98 -16.05 2.70
N VAL A 86 3.02 -15.86 1.79
CA VAL A 86 2.08 -14.72 1.83
C VAL A 86 1.19 -14.77 3.07
N ARG A 87 0.81 -15.96 3.55
CA ARG A 87 0.05 -16.12 4.81
C ARG A 87 0.81 -15.53 6.00
N THR A 88 2.14 -15.66 6.02
CA THR A 88 2.98 -15.17 7.12
C THR A 88 3.31 -13.68 7.01
N GLY A 89 3.21 -13.08 5.82
CA GLY A 89 3.55 -11.68 5.60
C GLY A 89 2.74 -10.66 6.41
N GLN A 90 1.49 -11.00 6.75
CA GLN A 90 0.61 -10.17 7.59
C GLN A 90 0.89 -10.30 9.11
N LEU A 91 1.52 -11.40 9.53
CA LEU A 91 1.78 -11.69 10.94
C LEU A 91 3.05 -11.01 11.46
N TYR A 92 3.98 -10.65 10.57
CA TYR A 92 5.20 -9.97 10.97
C TYR A 92 4.87 -8.58 11.57
N PRO A 93 5.49 -8.15 12.68
CA PRO A 93 5.22 -6.83 13.26
C PRO A 93 5.42 -5.70 12.25
N PRO A 94 4.61 -4.63 12.22
CA PRO A 94 3.28 -4.45 12.82
C PRO A 94 2.19 -5.27 12.13
N ASN A 95 1.23 -5.78 12.92
CA ASN A 95 0.03 -6.48 12.43
C ASN A 95 -0.91 -5.53 11.67
N THR A 96 -1.75 -6.10 10.79
CA THR A 96 -2.71 -5.34 9.97
C THR A 96 -3.58 -4.39 10.81
N ASP A 97 -4.12 -4.84 11.95
CA ASP A 97 -4.97 -3.99 12.79
C ASP A 97 -4.22 -2.78 13.37
N ALA A 98 -2.98 -2.96 13.84
CA ALA A 98 -2.20 -1.82 14.35
C ALA A 98 -1.79 -0.88 13.22
N VAL A 99 -1.51 -1.39 12.02
CA VAL A 99 -1.22 -0.55 10.85
C VAL A 99 -2.44 0.30 10.49
N LEU A 100 -3.62 -0.30 10.43
CA LEU A 100 -4.87 0.40 10.11
C LEU A 100 -5.25 1.42 11.19
N ASP A 101 -5.02 1.11 12.47
CA ASP A 101 -5.22 2.05 13.58
C ASP A 101 -4.30 3.26 13.48
N VAL A 102 -3.00 3.05 13.20
CA VAL A 102 -2.03 4.15 13.01
C VAL A 102 -2.38 5.00 11.79
N ILE A 103 -2.73 4.37 10.66
CA ILE A 103 -3.14 5.08 9.44
C ILE A 103 -4.43 5.85 9.66
N GLY A 104 -5.41 5.26 10.35
CA GLY A 104 -6.69 5.87 10.66
C GLY A 104 -6.54 7.07 11.58
N ARG A 105 -5.80 6.94 12.68
CA ARG A 105 -5.50 8.06 13.59
C ARG A 105 -4.75 9.18 12.89
N PHE A 106 -3.81 8.84 12.00
CA PHE A 106 -3.11 9.84 11.20
C PHE A 106 -4.03 10.55 10.20
N ALA A 107 -4.89 9.80 9.49
CA ALA A 107 -5.83 10.35 8.52
C ALA A 107 -6.87 11.27 9.18
N LEU A 108 -7.27 10.96 10.42
CA LEU A 108 -8.21 11.74 11.22
C LEU A 108 -7.54 12.90 11.99
N GLY A 109 -6.21 13.03 11.95
CA GLY A 109 -5.49 14.07 12.69
C GLY A 109 -5.42 13.84 14.21
N LEU A 110 -5.67 12.62 14.67
CA LEU A 110 -5.60 12.20 16.08
C LEU A 110 -4.18 11.83 16.52
N LEU A 111 -3.28 11.61 15.56
CA LEU A 111 -1.85 11.38 15.77
C LEU A 111 -1.06 12.55 15.14
N PRO A 112 -0.16 13.23 15.88
CA PRO A 112 0.67 14.31 15.35
C PRO A 112 1.74 13.84 14.36
#